data_AF-A0A6L3SRY4-F1
#
_entry.id   AF-A0A6L3SRY4-F1
#
_cell.length_a   1.000
_cell.length_b   1.000
_cell.length_c   1.000
_cell.angle_alpha   90.00
_cell.angle_beta   90.00
_cell.angle_gamma   90.00
#
_symmetry.space_group_name_H-M   'P 1'
#
loop_
_entity.id
_entity.type
_entity.pdbx_description
1 polymer ?
#
loop_
_entity_poly.entity_id
_entity_poly.type
_entity_poly.pdbx_seq_one_letter_code
_entity_poly.pdbx_strand_id
1 'polypeptide(L)'
;MGKRGPIPKGEYVGQTAVLSTRITPDLRALLEAEVEKSGKTLSREIEHRLRRSFVEDDKISEAFGSRRNYALMRTISMVLEFWHNPSDLQADWTEDPIAYDQVCKKIDGVLRAMRPTGSSNELSSDDRVLADLSVRSHPAGILDDVQRAAAAIPLGGGRRSRVLSTIKSDLGSLIERSQTPQDNSEICSAGGGQQKGQSDSSVMKTKSRKKSK
;
A
#
# COMPACT_ATOMS: atom_id res chain seq x y z
N MET A 1 24.86 22.83 54.20
CA MET A 1 24.32 22.54 52.86
C MET A 1 24.93 21.24 52.35
N GLY A 2 24.14 20.17 52.23
CA GLY A 2 24.63 18.86 51.77
C GLY A 2 25.06 18.93 50.30
N LYS A 3 26.25 18.40 49.98
CA LYS A 3 26.75 18.31 48.60
C LYS A 3 25.75 17.50 47.77
N ARG A 4 25.20 18.12 46.71
CA ARG A 4 24.34 17.43 45.74
C ARG A 4 25.12 16.24 45.16
N GLY A 5 24.46 15.10 45.04
CA GLY A 5 25.05 13.89 44.46
C GLY A 5 25.52 14.09 43.01
N PRO A 6 26.29 13.12 42.48
CA PRO A 6 26.84 13.18 41.13
C PRO A 6 25.74 13.43 40.09
N ILE A 7 25.98 14.35 39.16
CA ILE A 7 25.06 14.64 38.06
C ILE A 7 24.92 13.36 37.21
N PRO A 8 23.70 12.88 36.94
CA PRO A 8 23.49 11.71 36.10
C PRO A 8 24.08 11.97 34.70
N LYS A 9 24.96 11.07 34.24
CA LYS A 9 25.53 11.08 32.88
C LYS A 9 24.73 10.11 31.99
N GLY A 10 24.44 10.49 30.75
CA GLY A 10 23.80 9.60 29.75
C GLY A 10 22.90 10.34 28.76
N GLU A 11 22.14 9.59 27.95
CA GLU A 11 21.26 10.12 26.88
C GLU A 11 20.11 11.03 27.38
N TYR A 12 19.87 11.04 28.70
CA TYR A 12 18.79 11.76 29.37
C TYR A 12 19.32 12.73 30.42
N VAL A 13 20.34 13.54 30.10
CA VAL A 13 20.79 14.63 31.00
C VAL A 13 19.82 15.81 30.89
N GLY A 14 18.95 15.98 31.89
CA GLY A 14 17.99 17.09 31.94
C GLY A 14 17.04 17.03 33.15
N GLN A 15 16.26 18.09 33.36
CA GLN A 15 15.20 18.10 34.37
C GLN A 15 14.14 17.03 34.04
N THR A 16 14.10 15.95 34.82
CA THR A 16 13.04 14.94 34.74
C THR A 16 11.83 15.44 35.51
N ALA A 17 10.70 15.62 34.84
CA ALA A 17 9.42 15.82 35.53
C ALA A 17 8.91 14.48 36.09
N VAL A 18 8.33 14.51 37.29
CA VAL A 18 7.73 13.30 37.88
C VAL A 18 6.42 13.00 37.16
N LEU A 19 6.35 11.85 36.49
CA LEU A 19 5.12 11.31 35.91
C LEU A 19 4.46 10.35 36.91
N SER A 20 3.35 10.78 37.51
CA SER A 20 2.53 9.93 38.38
C SER A 20 1.27 9.48 37.64
N THR A 21 1.21 8.20 37.27
CA THR A 21 0.07 7.60 36.54
C THR A 21 -0.37 6.30 37.20
N ARG A 22 -1.69 6.06 37.22
CA ARG A 22 -2.25 4.76 37.64
C ARG A 22 -2.28 3.84 36.42
N ILE A 23 -1.71 2.64 36.55
CA ILE A 23 -1.71 1.59 35.52
C ILE A 23 -2.35 0.32 36.08
N THR A 24 -2.94 -0.49 35.22
CA THR A 24 -3.50 -1.80 35.60
C THR A 24 -2.38 -2.77 36.03
N PRO A 25 -2.66 -3.72 36.93
CA PRO A 25 -1.66 -4.70 37.37
C PRO A 25 -1.11 -5.52 36.20
N ASP A 26 -1.98 -5.90 35.25
CA ASP A 26 -1.59 -6.68 34.07
C ASP A 26 -0.59 -5.91 33.19
N LEU A 27 -0.84 -4.61 32.94
CA LEU A 27 0.09 -3.77 32.18
C LEU A 27 1.42 -3.59 32.92
N ARG A 28 1.39 -3.48 34.24
CA ARG A 28 2.60 -3.39 35.05
C ARG A 28 3.44 -4.67 34.93
N ALA A 29 2.81 -5.84 35.02
CA ALA A 29 3.48 -7.12 34.87
C ALA A 29 4.14 -7.26 33.49
N LEU A 30 3.45 -6.83 32.41
CA LEU A 30 4.03 -6.81 31.07
C LEU A 30 5.25 -5.88 30.95
N LEU A 31 5.22 -4.71 31.60
CA LEU A 31 6.36 -3.78 31.61
C LEU A 31 7.54 -4.32 32.41
N GLU A 32 7.29 -4.98 33.55
CA GLU A 32 8.34 -5.60 34.37
C GLU A 32 9.01 -6.78 33.62
N ALA A 33 8.24 -7.61 32.92
CA ALA A 33 8.79 -8.67 32.07
C ALA A 33 9.69 -8.14 30.93
N GLU A 34 9.37 -6.98 30.37
CA GLU A 34 10.17 -6.34 29.31
C GLU A 34 11.41 -5.62 29.87
N VAL A 35 11.32 -5.12 31.10
CA VAL A 35 12.47 -4.61 31.86
C VAL A 35 13.49 -5.71 32.09
N GLU A 36 13.06 -6.91 32.50
CA GLU A 36 13.95 -8.07 32.67
C GLU A 36 14.70 -8.44 31.38
N LYS A 37 14.01 -8.40 30.23
CA LYS A 37 14.62 -8.69 28.92
C LYS A 37 15.59 -7.59 28.46
N SER A 38 15.23 -6.32 28.66
CA SER A 38 15.99 -5.19 28.14
C SER A 38 17.13 -4.73 29.06
N GLY A 39 17.10 -5.10 30.34
CA GLY A 39 18.03 -4.62 31.37
C GLY A 39 17.88 -3.14 31.71
N LYS A 40 16.81 -2.47 31.25
CA LYS A 40 16.53 -1.05 31.55
C LYS A 40 15.72 -0.91 32.83
N THR A 41 15.74 0.27 33.44
CA THR A 41 14.81 0.56 34.55
C THR A 41 13.38 0.73 34.03
N LEU A 42 12.38 0.45 34.87
CA LEU A 42 10.96 0.58 34.52
C LEU A 42 10.62 1.96 33.96
N SER A 43 11.09 3.04 34.60
CA SER A 43 10.88 4.41 34.10
C SER A 43 11.50 4.63 32.71
N ARG A 44 12.70 4.10 32.45
CA ARG A 44 13.35 4.22 31.13
C ARG A 44 12.63 3.43 30.06
N GLU A 45 12.12 2.26 30.38
CA GLU A 45 11.36 1.46 29.43
C GLU A 45 10.01 2.11 29.10
N ILE A 46 9.33 2.68 30.08
CA ILE A 46 8.12 3.50 29.87
C ILE A 46 8.42 4.69 28.96
N GLU A 47 9.46 5.47 29.28
CA GLU A 47 9.84 6.63 28.47
C GLU A 47 10.21 6.22 27.04
N HIS A 48 10.97 5.13 26.89
CA HIS A 48 11.34 4.59 25.58
C HIS A 48 10.11 4.21 24.75
N ARG A 49 9.14 3.51 25.34
CA ARG A 49 7.89 3.13 24.66
C ARG A 49 7.02 4.33 24.31
N LEU A 50 6.89 5.30 25.20
CA LEU A 50 6.13 6.53 24.94
C LEU A 50 6.76 7.36 23.83
N ARG A 51 8.09 7.55 23.86
CA ARG A 51 8.79 8.25 22.77
C ARG A 51 8.61 7.51 21.45
N ARG A 52 8.73 6.19 21.48
CA ARG A 52 8.54 5.34 20.31
C ARG A 52 7.13 5.47 19.75
N SER A 53 6.08 5.52 20.58
CA SER A 53 4.71 5.67 20.08
C SER A 53 4.48 7.01 19.37
N PHE A 54 5.07 8.10 19.87
CA PHE A 54 4.97 9.41 19.19
C PHE A 54 5.74 9.41 17.86
N VAL A 55 6.96 8.87 17.85
CA VAL A 55 7.78 8.77 16.63
C VAL A 55 7.13 7.84 15.60
N GLU A 56 6.50 6.75 16.03
CA GLU A 56 5.78 5.84 15.15
C GLU A 56 4.54 6.51 14.56
N ASP A 57 3.75 7.25 15.34
CA ASP A 57 2.61 8.02 14.84
C ASP A 57 3.04 9.08 13.81
N ASP A 58 4.14 9.79 14.06
CA ASP A 58 4.70 10.76 13.11
C ASP A 58 5.19 10.08 11.83
N LYS A 59 5.89 8.95 11.95
CA LYS A 59 6.33 8.14 10.80
C LYS A 59 5.16 7.60 10.00
N ILE A 60 4.08 7.18 10.66
CA ILE A 60 2.85 6.73 10.01
C ILE A 60 2.23 7.87 9.21
N SER A 61 2.10 9.05 9.81
CA SER A 61 1.59 10.24 9.14
C SER A 61 2.47 10.64 7.95
N GLU A 62 3.79 10.58 8.13
CA GLU A 62 4.76 10.90 7.10
C GLU A 62 4.71 9.92 5.91
N ALA A 63 4.61 8.63 6.19
CA ALA A 63 4.65 7.57 5.17
C ALA A 63 3.32 7.42 4.41
N PHE A 64 2.18 7.52 5.10
CA PHE A 64 0.85 7.27 4.51
C PHE A 64 0.04 8.54 4.27
N GLY A 65 0.57 9.71 4.63
CA GLY A 65 -0.08 11.02 4.55
C GLY A 65 -1.14 11.26 5.63
N SER A 66 -1.76 10.20 6.16
CA SER A 66 -2.70 10.29 7.28
C SER A 66 -2.84 8.96 8.03
N ARG A 67 -3.24 9.03 9.30
CA ARG A 67 -3.58 7.86 10.13
C ARG A 67 -4.72 7.04 9.53
N ARG A 68 -5.67 7.68 8.83
CA ARG A 68 -6.78 7.00 8.15
C ARG A 68 -6.29 6.16 6.98
N ASN A 69 -5.40 6.71 6.15
CA ASN A 69 -4.79 5.96 5.04
C ASN A 69 -3.97 4.78 5.55
N TYR A 70 -3.20 4.96 6.63
CA TYR A 70 -2.50 3.87 7.28
C TYR A 70 -3.44 2.75 7.74
N ALA A 71 -4.54 3.08 8.41
CA ALA A 71 -5.52 2.09 8.84
C ALA A 71 -6.14 1.33 7.66
N LEU A 72 -6.44 2.03 6.55
CA LEU A 72 -6.90 1.42 5.31
C LEU A 72 -5.86 0.44 4.75
N MET A 73 -4.61 0.87 4.61
CA MET A 73 -3.54 0.02 4.08
C MET A 73 -3.27 -1.17 5.01
N ARG A 74 -3.31 -0.99 6.33
CA ARG A 74 -3.18 -2.09 7.30
C ARG A 74 -4.33 -3.08 7.19
N THR A 75 -5.55 -2.62 6.94
CA THR A 75 -6.72 -3.49 6.69
C THR A 75 -6.52 -4.31 5.43
N ILE A 76 -6.01 -3.69 4.35
CA ILE A 76 -5.65 -4.39 3.12
C ILE A 76 -4.56 -5.44 3.40
N SER A 77 -3.50 -5.09 4.13
CA SER A 77 -2.44 -6.03 4.52
C SER A 77 -2.98 -7.22 5.31
N MET A 78 -3.92 -7.02 6.24
CA MET A 78 -4.55 -8.14 6.95
C MET A 78 -5.31 -9.06 6.01
N VAL A 79 -6.05 -8.51 5.03
CA VAL A 79 -6.75 -9.33 4.02
C VAL A 79 -5.76 -10.15 3.19
N LEU A 80 -4.60 -9.59 2.85
CA LEU A 80 -3.52 -10.31 2.16
C LEU A 80 -2.94 -11.43 3.02
N GLU A 81 -2.67 -11.16 4.30
CA GLU A 81 -2.15 -12.15 5.26
C GLU A 81 -3.09 -13.35 5.44
N PHE A 82 -4.40 -13.17 5.31
CA PHE A 82 -5.38 -14.26 5.47
C PHE A 82 -5.72 -15.01 4.18
N TRP A 83 -5.39 -14.47 3.01
CA TRP A 83 -5.82 -15.07 1.75
C TRP A 83 -4.76 -15.98 1.15
N HIS A 84 -5.09 -17.26 0.99
CA HIS A 84 -4.20 -18.28 0.42
C HIS A 84 -4.97 -19.07 -0.66
N ASN A 85 -4.25 -19.66 -1.62
CA ASN A 85 -4.89 -20.56 -2.58
C ASN A 85 -5.33 -21.84 -1.85
N PRO A 86 -6.61 -22.25 -1.91
CA PRO A 86 -7.06 -23.49 -1.28
C PRO A 86 -6.39 -24.75 -1.86
N SER A 87 -5.88 -24.69 -3.10
CA SER A 87 -5.15 -25.78 -3.74
C SER A 87 -3.67 -25.82 -3.35
N ASP A 88 -3.10 -24.69 -2.93
CA ASP A 88 -1.72 -24.59 -2.45
C ASP A 88 -1.60 -23.51 -1.36
N LEU A 89 -1.53 -23.96 -0.11
CA LEU A 89 -1.47 -23.09 1.06
C LEU A 89 -0.13 -22.36 1.23
N GLN A 90 0.91 -22.76 0.48
CA GLN A 90 2.25 -22.15 0.55
C GLN A 90 2.54 -21.23 -0.63
N ALA A 91 1.69 -21.22 -1.66
CA ALA A 91 1.86 -20.34 -2.80
C ALA A 91 1.76 -18.86 -2.38
N ASP A 92 2.77 -18.07 -2.73
CA ASP A 92 2.68 -16.61 -2.63
C ASP A 92 1.63 -16.12 -3.64
N TRP A 93 0.74 -15.23 -3.19
CA TRP A 93 -0.29 -14.65 -4.03
C TRP A 93 0.28 -13.83 -5.19
N THR A 94 1.54 -13.38 -5.08
CA THR A 94 2.22 -12.67 -6.17
C THR A 94 2.73 -13.59 -7.29
N GLU A 95 2.80 -14.89 -7.05
CA GLU A 95 3.31 -15.90 -8.01
C GLU A 95 2.20 -16.78 -8.59
N ASP A 96 1.05 -16.87 -7.91
CA ASP A 96 -0.13 -17.60 -8.38
C ASP A 96 -1.19 -16.68 -9.00
N PRO A 97 -1.48 -16.79 -10.31
CA PRO A 97 -2.50 -15.98 -10.98
C PRO A 97 -3.90 -16.06 -10.35
N ILE A 98 -4.28 -17.24 -9.83
CA ILE A 98 -5.61 -17.44 -9.24
C ILE A 98 -5.69 -16.69 -7.90
N ALA A 99 -4.66 -16.86 -7.06
CA ALA A 99 -4.56 -16.13 -5.80
C ALA A 99 -4.51 -14.61 -6.02
N TYR A 100 -3.75 -14.15 -7.02
CA TYR A 100 -3.63 -12.74 -7.40
C TYR A 100 -5.00 -12.13 -7.74
N ASP A 101 -5.76 -12.75 -8.64
CA ASP A 101 -7.09 -12.28 -9.04
C ASP A 101 -8.07 -12.20 -7.86
N GLN A 102 -7.98 -13.16 -6.95
CA GLN A 102 -8.81 -13.16 -5.74
C GLN A 102 -8.42 -12.03 -4.80
N VAL A 103 -7.12 -11.82 -4.57
CA VAL A 103 -6.60 -10.69 -3.80
C VAL A 103 -7.11 -9.37 -4.36
N CYS A 104 -6.99 -9.14 -5.68
CA CYS A 104 -7.49 -7.93 -6.32
C CYS A 104 -8.99 -7.70 -6.05
N LYS A 105 -9.81 -8.75 -6.17
CA LYS A 105 -11.26 -8.68 -5.86
C LYS A 105 -11.52 -8.34 -4.39
N LYS A 106 -10.72 -8.87 -3.46
CA LYS A 106 -10.88 -8.57 -2.03
C LYS A 106 -10.47 -7.14 -1.70
N ILE A 107 -9.36 -6.65 -2.27
CA ILE A 107 -8.93 -5.26 -2.11
C ILE A 107 -10.00 -4.31 -2.65
N ASP A 108 -10.53 -4.56 -3.86
CA ASP A 108 -11.64 -3.78 -4.43
C ASP A 108 -12.88 -3.83 -3.52
N GLY A 109 -13.21 -4.99 -2.95
CA GLY A 109 -14.28 -5.14 -1.97
C GLY A 109 -14.09 -4.25 -0.72
N VAL A 110 -12.89 -4.21 -0.15
CA VAL A 110 -12.56 -3.33 1.00
C VAL A 110 -12.71 -1.87 0.63
N LEU A 111 -12.16 -1.46 -0.52
CA LEU A 111 -12.24 -0.07 -0.99
C LEU A 111 -13.69 0.35 -1.26
N ARG A 112 -14.51 -0.53 -1.83
CA ARG A 112 -15.94 -0.28 -2.04
C ARG A 112 -16.71 -0.18 -0.74
N ALA A 113 -16.40 -1.02 0.25
CA ALA A 113 -17.05 -0.98 1.57
C ALA A 113 -16.75 0.33 2.33
N MET A 114 -15.58 0.92 2.12
CA MET A 114 -15.19 2.21 2.71
C MET A 114 -15.56 3.42 1.84
N ARG A 115 -16.22 3.21 0.71
CA ARG A 115 -16.63 4.30 -0.18
C ARG A 115 -17.52 5.29 0.59
N PRO A 116 -17.19 6.60 0.60
CA PRO A 116 -18.04 7.59 1.22
C PRO A 116 -19.47 7.56 0.64
N THR A 117 -20.46 7.72 1.50
CA THR A 117 -21.86 7.89 1.07
C THR A 117 -22.01 9.25 0.41
N GLY A 118 -22.46 9.27 -0.84
CA GLY A 118 -22.68 10.49 -1.62
C GLY A 118 -22.72 10.18 -3.11
N SER A 119 -23.60 10.83 -3.85
CA SER A 119 -23.64 10.71 -5.30
C SER A 119 -22.46 11.47 -5.90
N SER A 120 -21.60 10.79 -6.64
CA SER A 120 -20.51 11.39 -7.43
C SER A 120 -21.00 12.24 -8.61
N ASN A 121 -22.30 12.56 -8.66
CA ASN A 121 -22.94 13.28 -9.76
C ASN A 121 -22.91 14.81 -9.60
N GLU A 122 -22.41 15.34 -8.49
CA GLU A 122 -22.36 16.80 -8.26
C GLU A 122 -21.06 17.47 -8.71
N LEU A 123 -20.10 16.72 -9.28
CA LEU A 123 -18.95 17.35 -9.91
C LEU A 123 -19.45 18.13 -11.14
N SER A 124 -19.24 19.45 -11.12
CA SER A 124 -19.46 20.30 -12.29
C SER A 124 -18.72 19.72 -13.49
N SER A 125 -19.25 19.92 -14.69
CA SER A 125 -18.60 19.53 -15.95
C SER A 125 -17.14 19.98 -16.00
N ASP A 126 -16.84 21.14 -15.42
CA ASP A 126 -15.49 21.72 -15.38
C ASP A 126 -14.58 20.99 -14.37
N ASP A 127 -15.13 20.56 -13.23
CA ASP A 127 -14.40 19.75 -12.24
C ASP A 127 -14.11 18.35 -12.77
N ARG A 128 -14.96 17.82 -13.66
CA ARG A 128 -14.71 16.53 -14.32
C ARG A 128 -13.48 16.59 -15.23
N VAL A 129 -13.22 17.71 -15.89
CA VAL A 129 -12.03 17.87 -16.75
C VAL A 129 -10.76 17.93 -15.90
N LEU A 130 -10.79 18.68 -14.79
CA LEU A 130 -9.68 18.73 -13.83
C LEU A 130 -9.45 17.38 -13.14
N ALA A 131 -10.53 16.68 -12.77
CA ALA A 131 -10.45 15.32 -12.25
C ALA A 131 -9.88 14.36 -13.29
N ASP A 132 -10.29 14.44 -14.56
CA ASP A 132 -9.75 13.60 -15.64
C ASP A 132 -8.26 13.87 -15.90
N LEU A 133 -7.83 15.14 -15.84
CA LEU A 133 -6.42 15.51 -15.90
C LEU A 133 -5.63 14.97 -14.70
N SER A 134 -6.22 14.92 -13.51
CA SER A 134 -5.61 14.30 -12.32
C SER A 134 -5.61 12.76 -12.38
N VAL A 135 -6.58 12.15 -13.05
CA VAL A 135 -6.61 10.72 -13.33
C VAL A 135 -5.51 10.37 -14.33
N ARG A 136 -5.20 11.23 -15.30
CA ARG A 136 -4.08 11.06 -16.24
C ARG A 136 -2.69 11.05 -15.60
N SER A 137 -2.52 11.54 -14.36
CA SER A 137 -1.41 11.13 -13.49
C SER A 137 -1.65 9.70 -12.96
N HIS A 138 -1.71 8.75 -13.90
CA HIS A 138 -2.10 7.36 -13.69
C HIS A 138 -1.21 6.65 -12.65
N PRO A 139 -1.72 5.63 -11.95
CA PRO A 139 -0.88 4.67 -11.22
C PRO A 139 0.22 4.08 -12.13
N ALA A 140 -0.03 3.97 -13.43
CA ALA A 140 0.97 3.62 -14.44
C ALA A 140 2.14 4.64 -14.48
N GLY A 141 1.87 5.95 -14.32
CA GLY A 141 2.91 6.97 -14.26
C GLY A 141 3.76 6.89 -12.98
N ILE A 142 3.15 6.54 -11.84
CA ILE A 142 3.90 6.31 -10.60
C ILE A 142 4.75 5.03 -10.72
N LEU A 143 4.20 3.95 -11.28
CA LEU A 143 4.95 2.72 -11.52
C LEU A 143 6.09 2.93 -12.52
N ASP A 144 5.86 3.70 -13.57
CA ASP A 144 6.88 4.11 -14.55
C ASP A 144 7.95 4.99 -13.89
N ASP A 145 7.58 5.93 -13.03
CA ASP A 145 8.52 6.71 -12.21
C ASP A 145 9.35 5.83 -11.27
N VAL A 146 8.72 4.85 -10.59
CA VAL A 146 9.41 3.87 -9.75
C VAL A 146 10.35 3.02 -10.60
N GLN A 147 9.92 2.57 -11.76
CA GLN A 147 10.72 1.76 -12.66
C GLN A 147 11.93 2.53 -13.19
N ARG A 148 11.79 3.82 -13.51
CA ARG A 148 12.88 4.71 -13.93
C ARG A 148 13.78 5.19 -12.79
N ALA A 149 13.37 5.00 -11.54
CA ALA A 149 14.19 5.41 -10.39
C ALA A 149 15.55 4.69 -10.38
N ALA A 150 16.57 5.38 -9.85
CA ALA A 150 17.90 4.80 -9.69
C ALA A 150 17.84 3.61 -8.73
N ALA A 151 18.59 2.55 -9.03
CA ALA A 151 18.66 1.37 -8.15
C ALA A 151 19.38 1.68 -6.82
N ALA A 152 20.29 2.66 -6.82
CA ALA A 152 20.96 3.15 -5.62
C ALA A 152 20.30 4.44 -5.10
N ILE A 153 20.11 4.55 -3.79
CA ILE A 153 19.49 5.72 -3.15
C ILE A 153 20.45 6.93 -3.28
N PRO A 154 20.11 7.96 -4.07
CA PRO A 154 21.00 9.09 -4.24
C PRO A 154 21.01 9.95 -2.96
N LEU A 155 22.18 10.14 -2.35
CA LEU A 155 22.35 10.98 -1.15
C LEU A 155 22.02 12.47 -1.40
N GLY A 156 22.19 12.94 -2.64
CA GLY A 156 21.85 14.31 -3.07
C GLY A 156 20.47 14.48 -3.72
N GLY A 157 19.67 13.41 -3.81
CA GLY A 157 18.36 13.45 -4.47
C GLY A 157 17.27 14.12 -3.63
N GLY A 158 16.36 14.82 -4.31
CA GLY A 158 15.13 15.31 -3.69
C GLY A 158 14.31 14.17 -3.05
N ARG A 159 13.47 14.50 -2.07
CA ARG A 159 12.69 13.53 -1.26
C ARG A 159 11.96 12.47 -2.12
N ARG A 160 11.30 12.91 -3.20
CA ARG A 160 10.59 12.02 -4.14
C ARG A 160 11.50 10.96 -4.75
N SER A 161 12.68 11.32 -5.23
CA SER A 161 13.62 10.38 -5.87
C SER A 161 14.10 9.29 -4.89
N ARG A 162 14.37 9.66 -3.63
CA ARG A 162 14.74 8.70 -2.58
C ARG A 162 13.61 7.71 -2.29
N VAL A 163 12.37 8.21 -2.15
CA VAL A 163 11.18 7.36 -1.94
C VAL A 163 10.98 6.39 -3.10
N LEU A 164 11.05 6.87 -4.35
CA LEU A 164 10.91 6.01 -5.53
C LEU A 164 12.01 4.93 -5.60
N SER A 165 13.25 5.28 -5.24
CA SER A 165 14.38 4.33 -5.22
C SER A 165 14.19 3.26 -4.14
N THR A 166 13.69 3.63 -2.96
CA THR A 166 13.33 2.67 -1.89
C THR A 166 12.20 1.73 -2.35
N ILE A 167 11.11 2.28 -2.90
CA ILE A 167 9.99 1.48 -3.41
C ILE A 167 10.47 0.49 -4.50
N LYS A 168 11.34 0.94 -5.41
CA LYS A 168 11.92 0.07 -6.44
C LYS A 168 12.73 -1.08 -5.83
N SER A 169 13.57 -0.79 -4.83
CA SER A 169 14.35 -1.79 -4.11
C SER A 169 13.46 -2.81 -3.40
N ASP A 170 12.37 -2.36 -2.77
CA ASP A 170 11.46 -3.22 -2.02
C ASP A 170 10.61 -4.12 -2.93
N LEU A 171 10.23 -3.62 -4.11
CA LEU A 171 9.45 -4.39 -5.09
C LEU A 171 10.25 -5.47 -5.83
N GLY A 172 11.58 -5.32 -5.96
CA GLY A 172 12.44 -6.31 -6.59
C GLY A 172 11.97 -6.72 -8.00
N SER A 173 11.82 -8.02 -8.26
CA SER A 173 11.41 -8.56 -9.57
C SER A 173 9.93 -8.29 -9.93
N LEU A 174 9.10 -7.83 -8.99
CA LEU A 174 7.71 -7.47 -9.28
C LEU A 174 7.62 -6.27 -10.22
N ILE A 175 8.54 -5.31 -10.11
CA ILE A 175 8.51 -4.11 -10.96
C ILE A 175 8.80 -4.46 -12.43
N GLU A 176 9.65 -5.46 -12.67
CA GLU A 176 10.00 -5.90 -14.03
C GLU A 176 8.81 -6.52 -14.77
N ARG A 177 7.91 -7.19 -14.04
CA ARG A 177 6.67 -7.76 -14.58
C ARG A 177 5.63 -6.70 -14.96
N SER A 178 5.73 -5.51 -14.39
CA SER A 178 4.79 -4.41 -14.64
C SER A 178 5.04 -3.66 -15.96
N GLN A 179 6.08 -4.05 -16.72
CA GLN A 179 6.34 -3.54 -18.06
C GLN A 179 5.10 -3.74 -18.91
N THR A 180 4.37 -2.64 -19.10
CA THR A 180 3.28 -2.58 -20.07
C THR A 180 3.92 -2.94 -21.40
N PRO A 181 3.38 -3.92 -22.16
CA PRO A 181 3.91 -4.25 -23.47
C PRO A 181 4.06 -2.93 -24.22
N GLN A 182 5.31 -2.51 -24.48
CA GLN A 182 5.53 -1.31 -25.26
C GLN A 182 4.76 -1.53 -26.55
N ASP A 183 3.85 -0.61 -26.80
CA ASP A 183 2.88 -0.67 -27.87
C ASP A 183 3.64 -0.79 -29.20
N ASN A 184 3.92 -2.04 -29.61
CA ASN A 184 4.56 -2.42 -30.87
C ASN A 184 3.56 -2.19 -32.02
N SER A 185 2.99 -1.00 -32.06
CA SER A 185 2.04 -0.53 -33.07
C SER A 185 2.72 -0.24 -34.42
N GLU A 186 4.05 -0.44 -34.53
CA GLU A 186 4.79 -0.25 -35.78
C GLU A 186 4.67 -1.40 -36.80
N ILE A 187 4.02 -2.53 -36.52
CA ILE A 187 4.03 -3.70 -37.44
C ILE A 187 2.80 -3.80 -38.38
N CYS A 188 1.75 -2.98 -38.23
CA CYS A 188 0.53 -3.11 -39.07
C CYS A 188 0.33 -2.05 -40.18
N SER A 189 1.38 -1.33 -40.62
CA SER A 189 1.29 -0.36 -41.74
C SER A 189 1.87 -0.82 -43.09
N ALA A 190 2.03 -2.13 -43.33
CA ALA A 190 2.43 -2.64 -44.64
C ALA A 190 1.59 -3.86 -45.06
N GLY A 191 0.35 -3.59 -45.49
CA GLY A 191 -0.57 -4.63 -45.97
C GLY A 191 -1.69 -4.10 -46.85
N GLY A 192 -1.40 -3.13 -47.71
CA GLY A 192 -2.29 -2.76 -48.82
C GLY A 192 -2.38 -3.91 -49.82
N GLY A 193 -3.27 -4.87 -49.53
CA GLY A 193 -3.55 -6.05 -50.35
C GLY A 193 -5.02 -6.06 -50.74
N GLN A 194 -5.31 -5.40 -51.87
CA GLN A 194 -6.59 -5.32 -52.56
C GLN A 194 -7.06 -6.73 -52.98
N GLN A 195 -8.13 -7.29 -52.41
CA GLN A 195 -8.91 -8.36 -53.07
C GLN A 195 -10.43 -8.14 -52.93
N LYS A 196 -11.02 -7.92 -54.12
CA LYS A 196 -12.43 -7.90 -54.48
C LYS A 196 -13.04 -9.30 -54.43
N GLY A 197 -14.34 -9.37 -54.15
CA GLY A 197 -15.27 -10.46 -54.51
C GLY A 197 -15.28 -11.60 -53.49
N GLN A 198 -16.37 -12.26 -53.13
CA GLN A 198 -17.72 -12.44 -53.68
C GLN A 198 -18.65 -12.63 -52.46
N SER A 199 -19.80 -11.96 -52.38
CA SER A 199 -21.11 -12.59 -52.67
C SER A 199 -21.15 -14.10 -52.44
N ASP A 200 -21.74 -14.55 -51.34
CA ASP A 200 -22.92 -15.40 -51.49
C ASP A 200 -23.83 -15.47 -50.26
N SER A 201 -25.11 -15.40 -50.60
CA SER A 201 -26.30 -15.59 -49.78
C SER A 201 -26.47 -17.04 -49.30
N SER A 202 -26.83 -17.25 -48.04
CA SER A 202 -27.68 -18.36 -47.61
C SER A 202 -28.15 -18.09 -46.17
N VAL A 203 -29.40 -17.66 -45.90
CA VAL A 203 -30.67 -18.39 -45.96
C VAL A 203 -30.77 -19.51 -44.91
N MET A 204 -31.85 -19.44 -44.11
CA MET A 204 -32.45 -20.47 -43.24
C MET A 204 -31.72 -20.77 -41.90
N LYS A 205 -32.38 -21.03 -40.77
CA LYS A 205 -33.77 -21.41 -40.48
C LYS A 205 -34.05 -21.20 -38.97
N THR A 206 -35.31 -20.87 -38.70
CA THR A 206 -36.01 -20.88 -37.42
C THR A 206 -36.10 -22.26 -36.75
N LYS A 207 -36.15 -22.29 -35.41
CA LYS A 207 -36.87 -23.26 -34.52
C LYS A 207 -36.55 -22.87 -33.06
N SER A 208 -37.45 -22.32 -32.24
CA SER A 208 -38.74 -22.83 -31.76
C SER A 208 -38.67 -24.18 -31.03
N ARG A 209 -38.57 -24.15 -29.69
CA ARG A 209 -39.03 -25.19 -28.75
C ARG A 209 -38.75 -24.71 -27.31
N LYS A 210 -39.52 -24.99 -26.25
CA LYS A 210 -40.94 -25.30 -25.97
C LYS A 210 -40.97 -25.43 -24.43
N LYS A 211 -42.02 -24.90 -23.79
CA LYS A 211 -42.35 -25.03 -22.37
C LYS A 211 -42.35 -26.48 -21.85
N SER A 212 -41.94 -26.65 -20.60
CA SER A 212 -42.46 -27.59 -19.57
C SER A 212 -41.66 -27.37 -18.30
N LYS A 213 -42.19 -27.41 -17.08
CA LYS A 213 -43.55 -27.45 -16.55
C LYS A 213 -43.42 -27.01 -15.10
#